data_AF-A0A4Q1IT57-F1
#
_entry.id   AF-A0A4Q1IT57-F1
#
_cell.length_a   1.000
_cell.length_b   1.000
_cell.length_c   1.000
_cell.angle_alpha   90.00
_cell.angle_beta   90.00
_cell.angle_gamma   90.00
#
_symmetry.space_group_name_H-M   'P 1'
#
loop_
_entity.id
_entity.type
_entity.pdbx_description
1 polymer ?
#
loop_
_entity_poly.entity_id
_entity_poly.type
_entity_poly.pdbx_seq_one_letter_code
_entity_poly.pdbx_strand_id
1 'polypeptide(L)'
;MKLITAEEAKELNQNFIKTRSKDLDKIVERETGKPKEKDAISSWFSLDELKEYIAYVEAEGKAKNIDIDGIRIYFGAYATNDKKQDKKALSTVFMVPTQPRVGSLQKDGIAVAAPSADVESIEGMNRGSMGYPPSAAYPQ
;
A
#
# COMPACT_ATOMS: atom_id res chain seq x y z
N MET A 1 3.74 -20.02 5.25
CA MET A 1 4.11 -18.64 4.82
C MET A 1 3.76 -18.51 3.35
N LYS A 2 3.15 -17.41 2.91
CA LYS A 2 2.84 -17.18 1.49
C LYS A 2 3.99 -16.38 0.88
N LEU A 3 4.96 -17.07 0.30
CA LEU A 3 6.17 -16.48 -0.30
C LEU A 3 6.15 -16.65 -1.82
N ILE A 4 6.77 -15.71 -2.52
CA ILE A 4 7.10 -15.81 -3.94
C ILE A 4 8.63 -15.91 -4.10
N THR A 5 9.07 -16.48 -5.21
CA THR A 5 10.48 -16.51 -5.62
C THR A 5 10.98 -15.13 -6.05
N ALA A 6 12.30 -14.96 -6.10
CA ALA A 6 12.91 -13.72 -6.60
C ALA A 6 12.60 -13.50 -8.09
N GLU A 7 12.53 -14.58 -8.87
CA GLU A 7 12.14 -14.58 -10.28
C GLU A 7 10.68 -14.13 -10.47
N GLU A 8 9.75 -14.67 -9.70
CA GLU A 8 8.34 -14.24 -9.74
C GLU A 8 8.20 -12.76 -9.34
N ALA A 9 8.93 -12.30 -8.33
CA ALA A 9 8.94 -10.89 -7.94
C ALA A 9 9.42 -9.97 -9.09
N LYS A 10 10.47 -10.40 -9.81
CA LYS A 10 10.98 -9.70 -10.99
C LYS A 10 9.95 -9.69 -12.10
N GLU A 11 9.32 -10.82 -12.41
CA GLU A 11 8.31 -10.91 -13.45
C GLU A 11 7.10 -9.99 -13.17
N LEU A 12 6.62 -9.97 -11.93
CA LEU A 12 5.52 -9.09 -11.50
C LEU A 12 5.86 -7.61 -11.73
N ASN A 13 7.06 -7.17 -11.33
CA ASN A 13 7.48 -5.78 -11.54
C ASN A 13 7.65 -5.44 -13.02
N GLN A 14 8.21 -6.34 -13.83
CA GLN A 14 8.33 -6.14 -15.28
C GLN A 14 6.95 -6.04 -15.95
N ASN A 15 5.98 -6.85 -15.53
CA ASN A 15 4.61 -6.75 -16.01
C ASN A 15 3.95 -5.44 -15.59
N PHE A 16 4.19 -4.97 -14.37
CA PHE A 16 3.72 -3.66 -13.92
C PHE A 16 4.29 -2.52 -14.78
N ILE A 17 5.61 -2.53 -15.05
CA ILE A 17 6.26 -1.53 -15.90
C ILE A 17 5.68 -1.53 -17.31
N LYS A 18 5.52 -2.71 -17.91
CA LYS A 18 5.00 -2.86 -19.28
C LYS A 18 3.57 -2.37 -19.43
N THR A 19 2.74 -2.55 -18.40
CA THR A 19 1.28 -2.42 -18.53
C THR A 19 0.67 -1.27 -17.75
N ARG A 20 1.33 -0.73 -16.71
CA ARG A 20 0.82 0.35 -15.85
C ARG A 20 1.72 1.59 -15.91
N SER A 21 3.03 1.41 -15.76
CA SER A 21 3.98 2.54 -15.59
C SER A 21 3.89 3.57 -16.72
N LYS A 22 3.67 3.16 -17.98
CA LYS A 22 3.55 4.11 -19.10
C LYS A 22 2.37 5.05 -18.99
N ASP A 23 1.24 4.59 -18.45
CA ASP A 23 0.05 5.43 -18.29
C ASP A 23 0.12 6.24 -16.99
N LEU A 24 0.76 5.68 -15.95
CA LEU A 24 1.11 6.43 -14.74
C LEU A 24 2.05 7.60 -15.03
N ASP A 25 3.10 7.39 -15.82
CA ASP A 25 4.02 8.46 -16.23
C ASP A 25 3.27 9.60 -16.94
N LYS A 26 2.34 9.28 -17.85
CA LYS A 26 1.50 10.30 -18.52
C LYS A 26 0.59 11.06 -17.55
N ILE A 27 0.10 10.41 -16.50
CA ILE A 27 -0.69 11.08 -15.46
C ILE A 27 0.21 12.08 -14.75
N VAL A 28 1.40 11.67 -14.30
CA VAL A 28 2.35 12.57 -13.63
C VAL A 28 2.73 13.75 -14.52
N GLU A 29 3.07 13.53 -15.79
CA GLU A 29 3.37 14.61 -16.75
C GLU A 29 2.22 15.62 -16.85
N ARG A 30 0.97 15.14 -16.91
CA ARG A 30 -0.23 16.00 -16.97
C ARG A 30 -0.45 16.79 -15.68
N GLU A 31 -0.36 16.12 -14.53
CA GLU A 31 -0.61 16.71 -13.22
C GLU A 31 0.46 17.74 -12.83
N THR A 32 1.71 17.53 -13.26
CA THR A 32 2.86 18.39 -12.92
C THR A 32 3.17 19.44 -13.99
N GLY A 33 2.73 19.21 -15.24
CA GLY A 33 3.11 20.01 -16.40
C GLY A 33 4.58 19.82 -16.83
N LYS A 34 5.28 18.82 -16.28
CA LYS A 34 6.71 18.57 -16.55
C LYS A 34 6.87 17.34 -17.46
N PRO A 35 7.34 17.53 -18.70
CA PRO A 35 7.58 16.41 -19.60
C PRO A 35 8.64 15.43 -19.05
N LYS A 36 8.44 14.13 -19.27
CA LYS A 36 9.33 13.03 -18.88
C LYS A 36 9.46 12.79 -17.37
N GLU A 37 8.65 13.44 -16.55
CA GLU A 37 8.54 13.08 -15.13
C GLU A 37 7.84 11.73 -15.03
N LYS A 38 8.43 10.82 -14.24
CA LYS A 38 7.98 9.43 -14.14
C LYS A 38 7.37 9.17 -12.78
N ASP A 39 6.40 8.27 -12.74
CA ASP A 39 5.74 7.92 -11.51
C ASP A 39 6.62 7.04 -10.60
N ALA A 40 6.26 7.01 -9.31
CA ALA A 40 6.78 6.06 -8.35
C ALA A 40 6.17 4.67 -8.60
N ILE A 41 7.02 3.65 -8.69
CA ILE A 41 6.58 2.25 -8.89
C ILE A 41 6.89 1.34 -7.70
N SER A 42 7.40 1.92 -6.60
CA SER A 42 7.66 1.24 -5.34
C SER A 42 7.57 2.21 -4.16
N SER A 43 7.31 1.67 -2.97
CA SER A 43 7.41 2.40 -1.71
C SER A 43 8.18 1.53 -0.71
N TRP A 44 9.22 2.11 -0.14
CA TRP A 44 10.09 1.50 0.84
C TRP A 44 9.72 1.98 2.25
N PHE A 45 9.62 1.03 3.16
CA PHE A 45 9.46 1.28 4.59
C PHE A 45 10.59 0.52 5.29
N SER A 46 11.17 1.10 6.33
CA SER A 46 12.10 0.35 7.15
C SER A 46 11.38 -0.78 7.88
N LEU A 47 12.10 -1.86 8.19
CA LEU A 47 11.53 -2.95 8.97
C LEU A 47 11.08 -2.49 10.35
N ASP A 48 11.78 -1.52 10.95
CA ASP A 48 11.45 -1.01 12.28
C ASP A 48 10.16 -0.18 12.25
N GLU A 49 9.97 0.70 11.27
CA GLU A 49 8.71 1.44 11.10
C GLU A 49 7.51 0.49 10.88
N LEU A 50 7.69 -0.61 10.15
CA LEU A 50 6.64 -1.61 9.96
C LEU A 50 6.29 -2.33 11.28
N LYS A 51 7.29 -2.69 12.08
CA LYS A 51 7.07 -3.31 13.40
C LYS A 51 6.39 -2.33 14.36
N GLU A 52 6.83 -1.08 14.38
CA GLU A 52 6.22 -0.02 15.19
C GLU A 52 4.75 0.18 14.83
N TYR A 53 4.43 0.21 13.53
CA TYR A 53 3.05 0.35 13.09
C TYR A 53 2.19 -0.87 13.45
N ILE A 54 2.71 -2.09 13.33
CA ILE A 54 2.02 -3.31 13.78
C ILE A 54 1.73 -3.23 15.28
N ALA A 55 2.72 -2.87 16.10
CA ALA A 55 2.54 -2.73 17.54
C ALA A 55 1.51 -1.64 17.89
N TYR A 56 1.53 -0.53 17.14
CA TYR A 56 0.56 0.55 17.29
C TYR A 56 -0.87 0.09 17.00
N VAL A 57 -1.14 -0.57 15.87
CA VAL A 57 -2.52 -1.00 15.54
C VAL A 57 -3.02 -2.09 16.49
N GLU A 58 -2.15 -2.97 16.99
CA GLU A 58 -2.51 -3.95 18.01
C GLU A 58 -2.89 -3.28 19.35
N ALA A 59 -2.16 -2.24 19.76
CA ALA A 59 -2.44 -1.49 20.98
C ALA A 59 -3.76 -0.71 20.86
N GLU A 60 -3.97 -0.03 19.73
CA GLU A 60 -5.23 0.68 19.45
C GLU A 60 -6.42 -0.27 19.36
N GLY A 61 -6.26 -1.44 18.73
CA GLY A 61 -7.28 -2.48 18.67
C GLY A 61 -7.69 -2.95 20.07
N LYS A 62 -6.73 -3.25 20.95
CA LYS A 62 -7.00 -3.59 22.35
C LYS A 62 -7.73 -2.48 23.10
N ALA A 63 -7.27 -1.23 22.96
CA ALA A 63 -7.88 -0.09 23.63
C ALA A 63 -9.32 0.16 23.19
N LYS A 64 -9.63 -0.11 21.91
CA LYS A 64 -10.95 0.10 21.30
C LYS A 64 -11.83 -1.15 21.27
N ASN A 65 -11.36 -2.27 21.83
CA ASN A 65 -12.02 -3.58 21.78
C ASN A 65 -12.35 -4.04 20.35
N ILE A 66 -11.39 -3.84 19.43
CA ILE A 66 -11.43 -4.24 18.03
C ILE A 66 -10.42 -5.37 17.83
N ASP A 67 -10.88 -6.50 17.27
CA ASP A 67 -10.02 -7.62 16.90
C ASP A 67 -9.33 -7.32 15.57
N ILE A 68 -8.03 -7.03 15.61
CA ILE A 68 -7.23 -6.74 14.42
C ILE A 68 -6.79 -8.06 13.79
N ASP A 69 -7.24 -8.34 12.56
CA ASP A 69 -6.97 -9.59 11.86
C ASP A 69 -5.97 -9.46 10.70
N GLY A 70 -5.55 -8.23 10.38
CA GLY A 70 -4.63 -7.98 9.29
C GLY A 70 -4.34 -6.51 8.99
N ILE A 71 -3.58 -6.32 7.92
CA ILE A 71 -3.28 -5.03 7.31
C ILE A 71 -3.63 -5.09 5.84
N ARG A 72 -4.41 -4.13 5.35
CA ARG A 72 -4.67 -3.92 3.93
C ARG A 72 -3.78 -2.82 3.39
N ILE A 73 -3.25 -3.02 2.18
CA ILE A 73 -2.44 -2.05 1.46
C ILE A 73 -3.29 -1.47 0.32
N TYR A 74 -3.42 -0.15 0.30
CA TYR A 74 -4.09 0.60 -0.76
C TYR A 74 -3.08 1.36 -1.61
N PHE A 75 -3.33 1.44 -2.91
CA PHE A 75 -2.68 2.41 -3.79
C PHE A 75 -3.30 3.79 -3.57
N GLY A 76 -2.47 4.82 -3.51
CA GLY A 76 -2.87 6.22 -3.45
C GLY A 76 -1.95 7.09 -4.31
N ALA A 77 -2.23 8.39 -4.35
CA ALA A 77 -1.38 9.36 -5.00
C ALA A 77 -1.35 10.65 -4.16
N TYR A 78 -0.19 11.30 -4.09
CA TYR A 78 -0.08 12.60 -3.45
C TYR A 78 -0.63 13.70 -4.36
N ALA A 79 -1.21 14.73 -3.77
CA ALA A 79 -1.75 15.86 -4.53
C ALA A 79 -0.62 16.66 -5.23
N THR A 80 -0.97 17.39 -6.28
CA THR A 80 -0.04 18.28 -7.00
C THR A 80 0.49 19.41 -6.12
N ASN A 81 -0.27 19.79 -5.09
CA ASN A 81 0.10 20.79 -4.09
C ASN A 81 0.64 20.18 -2.79
N ASP A 82 1.10 18.92 -2.81
CA ASP A 82 1.70 18.28 -1.62
C ASP A 82 2.88 19.11 -1.08
N LYS A 83 3.04 19.15 0.25
CA LYS A 83 4.11 19.89 0.92
C LYS A 83 5.49 19.30 0.60
N LYS A 84 5.56 17.99 0.37
CA LYS A 84 6.79 17.27 0.01
C LYS A 84 6.98 17.34 -1.50
N GLN A 85 7.84 18.26 -1.94
CA GLN A 85 8.06 18.54 -3.37
C GLN A 85 8.49 17.32 -4.16
N ASP A 86 9.26 16.42 -3.55
CA ASP A 86 9.72 15.18 -4.14
C ASP A 86 8.60 14.17 -4.40
N LYS A 87 7.48 14.24 -3.65
CA LYS A 87 6.37 13.27 -3.74
C LYS A 87 5.17 13.76 -4.55
N LYS A 88 5.15 15.02 -4.96
CA LYS A 88 3.99 15.65 -5.63
C LYS A 88 3.53 14.86 -6.84
N ALA A 89 2.22 14.65 -6.93
CA ALA A 89 1.57 13.92 -8.03
C ALA A 89 2.01 12.46 -8.21
N LEU A 90 2.90 11.95 -7.36
CA LEU A 90 3.40 10.58 -7.45
C LEU A 90 2.50 9.60 -6.71
N SER A 91 2.44 8.39 -7.24
CA SER A 91 1.82 7.23 -6.60
C SER A 91 2.50 6.88 -5.28
N THR A 92 1.73 6.30 -4.39
CA THR A 92 2.17 5.79 -3.09
C THR A 92 1.32 4.59 -2.70
N VAL A 93 1.70 3.92 -1.63
CA VAL A 93 0.78 3.03 -0.91
C VAL A 93 0.58 3.51 0.51
N PHE A 94 -0.56 3.14 1.10
CA PHE A 94 -0.79 3.28 2.53
C PHE A 94 -1.39 2.00 3.10
N MET A 95 -1.10 1.74 4.37
CA MET A 95 -1.51 0.57 5.12
C MET A 95 -2.62 0.95 6.10
N VAL A 96 -3.67 0.14 6.21
CA VAL A 96 -4.73 0.30 7.21
C VAL A 96 -4.99 -1.03 7.92
N PRO A 97 -5.33 -1.01 9.22
CA PRO A 97 -5.67 -2.24 9.93
C PRO A 97 -7.05 -2.76 9.50
N THR A 98 -7.24 -4.07 9.58
CA THR A 98 -8.51 -4.74 9.30
C THR A 98 -9.03 -5.50 10.51
N GLN A 99 -10.33 -5.76 10.52
CA GLN A 99 -11.03 -6.58 11.51
C GLN A 99 -11.95 -7.59 10.82
N PRO A 100 -12.31 -8.70 11.46
CA PRO A 100 -13.30 -9.63 10.95
C PRO A 100 -14.64 -8.91 10.73
N ARG A 101 -15.31 -9.17 9.60
CA ARG A 101 -16.68 -8.66 9.41
C ARG A 101 -17.62 -9.33 10.40
N VAL A 102 -18.33 -8.53 11.19
CA VAL A 102 -19.43 -9.01 12.03
C VAL A 102 -20.59 -9.43 11.11
N GLY A 103 -20.81 -10.74 10.96
CA GLY A 103 -22.03 -11.27 10.34
C GLY A 103 -21.91 -12.09 9.06
N SER A 104 -21.01 -13.08 8.95
CA SER A 104 -21.17 -14.15 7.97
C SER A 104 -21.18 -15.54 8.60
N LEU A 105 -22.18 -15.80 9.44
CA LEU A 105 -22.69 -17.16 9.60
C LEU A 105 -23.75 -17.37 8.52
N GLN A 106 -23.41 -18.12 7.46
CA GLN A 106 -24.44 -18.73 6.61
C GLN A 106 -24.91 -20.06 7.22
N LYS A 107 -26.12 -20.41 6.83
CA LYS A 107 -27.08 -21.33 7.46
C LYS A 107 -26.64 -22.80 7.62
N ASP A 108 -25.44 -23.18 7.20
CA ASP A 108 -25.05 -24.59 7.03
C ASP A 108 -23.75 -25.00 7.78
N GLY A 109 -23.29 -24.20 8.76
CA GLY A 109 -22.22 -24.61 9.68
C GLY A 109 -20.81 -24.72 9.05
N ILE A 110 -20.65 -24.35 7.78
CA ILE A 110 -19.34 -24.22 7.13
C ILE A 110 -18.86 -22.78 7.32
N ALA A 111 -17.81 -22.61 8.12
CA ALA A 111 -17.12 -21.33 8.28
C ALA A 111 -16.44 -20.94 6.97
N VAL A 112 -17.13 -20.16 6.14
CA VAL A 112 -16.48 -19.39 5.07
C VAL A 112 -15.80 -18.22 5.75
N ALA A 113 -14.48 -18.05 5.56
CA ALA A 113 -13.77 -16.90 6.11
C ALA A 113 -14.48 -15.61 5.66
N ALA A 114 -15.08 -14.90 6.60
CA ALA A 114 -15.66 -13.59 6.34
C ALA A 114 -14.54 -12.70 5.77
N PRO A 115 -14.74 -11.98 4.67
CA PRO A 115 -13.72 -11.06 4.19
C PRO A 115 -13.54 -9.95 5.21
N SER A 116 -12.31 -9.72 5.67
CA SER A 116 -11.96 -8.66 6.63
C SER A 116 -12.40 -7.29 6.15
N ALA A 117 -12.85 -6.43 7.07
CA ALA A 117 -13.21 -5.04 6.84
C ALA A 117 -12.13 -4.09 7.36
N ASP A 118 -12.03 -2.90 6.77
CA ASP A 118 -11.09 -1.89 7.28
C ASP A 118 -11.58 -1.33 8.62
N VAL A 119 -10.63 -0.98 9.48
CA VAL A 119 -10.91 -0.28 10.74
C VAL A 119 -10.69 1.21 10.51
N GLU A 120 -11.77 1.93 10.25
CA GLU A 120 -11.72 3.39 9.96
C GLU A 120 -11.43 4.24 11.21
N SER A 121 -11.53 3.65 12.40
CA SER A 121 -11.28 4.33 13.68
C SER A 121 -9.83 4.28 14.14
N ILE A 122 -8.92 3.64 13.38
CA ILE A 122 -7.48 3.57 13.65
C ILE A 122 -6.72 4.12 12.43
N GLU A 123 -5.70 4.92 12.72
CA GLU A 123 -4.92 5.63 11.73
C GLU A 123 -4.13 4.69 10.81
N GLY A 124 -4.05 5.07 9.53
CA GLY A 124 -3.24 4.38 8.53
C GLY A 124 -1.79 4.87 8.48
N MET A 125 -0.87 3.99 8.08
CA MET A 125 0.53 4.31 7.83
C MET A 125 0.79 4.58 6.34
N ASN A 126 1.51 5.66 6.06
CA ASN A 126 1.99 6.02 4.72
C ASN A 126 3.39 6.67 4.89
N ARG A 127 3.88 7.33 3.84
CA ARG A 127 5.08 8.18 3.80
C ARG A 127 6.40 7.43 3.70
N GLY A 128 6.37 6.16 3.31
CA GLY A 128 7.57 5.42 2.89
C GLY A 128 8.40 6.18 1.85
N SER A 129 9.69 5.89 1.80
CA SER A 129 10.62 6.43 0.81
C SER A 129 10.32 5.85 -0.57
N MET A 130 10.54 6.63 -1.61
CA MET A 130 10.43 6.11 -2.99
C MET A 130 11.77 5.54 -3.42
N GLY A 131 11.76 4.75 -4.50
CA GLY A 131 13.00 4.36 -5.17
C GLY A 131 13.81 5.58 -5.63
N TYR A 132 15.09 5.37 -5.93
CA TYR A 132 15.95 6.42 -6.52
C TYR A 132 16.50 5.96 -7.87
N PRO A 133 15.96 6.45 -9.01
CA PRO A 133 14.82 7.38 -9.13
C PRO A 133 13.48 6.75 -8.73
N PRO A 134 12.38 7.51 -8.55
CA PRO A 134 11.07 6.95 -8.15
C PRO A 134 10.57 5.80 -9.05
N SER A 135 10.96 5.84 -10.32
CA SER A 135 10.66 4.83 -11.35
C SER A 135 11.64 3.65 -11.41
N ALA A 136 12.54 3.50 -10.42
CA ALA A 136 13.51 2.42 -10.37
C ALA A 136 12.81 1.04 -10.32
N ALA A 137 13.18 0.18 -11.26
CA ALA A 137 12.64 -1.18 -11.37
C ALA A 137 13.20 -2.09 -10.28
N TYR A 138 12.50 -3.18 -9.98
CA TYR A 138 13.02 -4.24 -9.14
C TYR A 138 14.00 -5.15 -9.92
N PRO A 139 15.10 -5.61 -9.30
CA PRO A 139 15.62 -5.17 -8.00
C PRO A 139 16.31 -3.80 -8.11
N GLN A 140 16.33 -3.08 -6.99
CA GLN A 140 17.06 -1.82 -6.82
C GLN A 140 18.39 -2.03 -6.11
#